data_AF-A0A9X2G511-F1
#
_entry.id   AF-A0A9X2G511-F1
#
_cell.length_a   1.000
_cell.length_b   1.000
_cell.length_c   1.000
_cell.angle_alpha   90.00
_cell.angle_beta   90.00
_cell.angle_gamma   90.00
#
_symmetry.space_group_name_H-M   'P 1'
#
loop_
_entity.id
_entity.type
_entity.pdbx_description
1 polymer ?
#
loop_
_entity_poly.entity_id
_entity_poly.type
_entity_poly.pdbx_seq_one_letter_code
_entity_poly.pdbx_strand_id
1 'polypeptide(L)'
;MTEATPHEHEPTPAVAPRSDAGSVALARALEAGDRGAVGQALRDDVVVVPVLDREDGTPQVQVFPAPEGSAEPYQLCLFSTTQSLAAFLQDAPERSFSMRRRDSMAPFVTRHGAALAHVVIDPAGPSPMTFGTGEFLAALDPHPPADDPTGLFDETGSGISGEALHALGTVDDPGGFRGVGIELNLPEHWAVIELDEPERRERQIRDIVKQQTAKLGDRSAPLRRDLREKLIEVADKAEAAGGKVMAYLLLPGQEAALALNLTLYWHDLGPEAGTSTHLQRVQDRIGGELGPDDTLTRTETLSGPFLRHVRVGRGNEEVGGQDLPLLLVDYWAEAPGRQSVARLSFSTPHVGIRDEMLRLTDKVLFSTEWILGRPSEEEAAAPEADAAPDPAAPTTPTPAGV
;
A
#
# COMPACT_ATOMS: atom_id res chain seq x y z
N MET A 1 39.36 -37.49 -43.54
CA MET A 1 39.62 -36.06 -43.27
C MET A 1 38.66 -35.29 -44.14
N THR A 2 37.56 -34.84 -43.55
CA THR A 2 36.52 -34.05 -44.22
C THR A 2 36.24 -32.87 -43.31
N GLU A 3 36.55 -31.67 -43.80
CA GLU A 3 36.39 -30.39 -43.10
C GLU A 3 34.92 -30.15 -42.74
N ALA A 4 34.70 -29.75 -41.49
CA ALA A 4 33.41 -29.30 -40.98
C ALA A 4 33.25 -27.80 -41.25
N THR A 5 32.19 -27.45 -41.97
CA THR A 5 31.71 -26.08 -42.17
C THR A 5 31.25 -25.48 -40.83
N PRO A 6 31.60 -24.22 -40.49
CA PRO A 6 31.09 -23.58 -39.29
C PRO A 6 29.64 -23.14 -39.52
N HIS A 7 28.72 -23.59 -38.65
CA HIS A 7 27.37 -23.06 -38.59
C HIS A 7 27.43 -21.61 -38.12
N GLU A 8 27.04 -20.69 -39.00
CA GLU A 8 26.70 -19.31 -38.68
C GLU A 8 25.63 -19.30 -37.58
N HIS A 9 25.95 -18.66 -36.45
CA HIS A 9 24.97 -18.28 -35.44
C HIS A 9 24.04 -17.24 -36.07
N GLU A 10 22.80 -17.63 -36.38
CA GLU A 10 21.71 -16.67 -36.59
C GLU A 10 21.58 -15.81 -35.32
N PRO A 11 21.61 -14.46 -35.43
CA PRO A 11 21.36 -13.61 -34.30
C PRO A 11 19.91 -13.81 -33.86
N THR A 12 19.74 -14.34 -32.64
CA THR A 12 18.45 -14.38 -31.95
C THR A 12 17.82 -12.98 -32.01
N PRO A 13 16.55 -12.84 -32.43
CA PRO A 13 15.92 -11.53 -32.46
C PRO A 13 15.93 -10.96 -31.04
N ALA A 14 16.55 -9.79 -30.89
CA ALA A 14 16.52 -9.03 -29.66
C ALA A 14 15.05 -8.79 -29.29
N VAL A 15 14.59 -9.47 -28.24
CA VAL A 15 13.29 -9.22 -27.63
C VAL A 15 13.34 -7.78 -27.13
N ALA A 16 12.54 -6.91 -27.74
CA ALA A 16 12.44 -5.51 -27.33
C ALA A 16 11.88 -5.46 -25.89
N PRO A 17 12.61 -4.91 -24.90
CA PRO A 17 12.00 -4.59 -23.62
C PRO A 17 11.31 -3.23 -23.78
N ARG A 18 10.01 -3.12 -23.46
CA ARG A 18 9.40 -1.88 -22.92
C ARG A 18 7.89 -2.00 -22.77
N SER A 19 7.47 -2.35 -21.56
CA SER A 19 6.25 -1.86 -20.93
C SER A 19 6.68 -1.03 -19.71
N ASP A 20 7.21 0.18 -19.98
CA ASP A 20 7.63 1.08 -18.90
C ASP A 20 6.41 1.65 -18.20
N ALA A 21 6.34 1.42 -16.90
CA ALA A 21 5.27 1.90 -16.06
C ALA A 21 5.71 3.25 -15.43
N GLY A 22 4.86 4.27 -15.47
CA GLY A 22 5.17 5.63 -14.96
C GLY A 22 4.58 6.76 -15.79
N SER A 23 5.03 8.00 -15.53
CA SER A 23 4.52 9.22 -16.16
C SER A 23 5.35 9.63 -17.38
N VAL A 24 4.74 9.50 -18.56
CA VAL A 24 5.33 10.00 -19.83
C VAL A 24 5.39 11.54 -19.83
N ALA A 25 4.40 12.19 -19.22
CA ALA A 25 4.36 13.65 -19.12
C ALA A 25 5.53 14.20 -18.28
N LEU A 26 5.80 13.56 -17.14
CA LEU A 26 6.92 13.90 -16.26
C LEU A 26 8.27 13.67 -16.97
N ALA A 27 8.45 12.52 -17.62
CA ALA A 27 9.67 12.24 -18.38
C ALA A 27 9.96 13.31 -19.44
N ARG A 28 8.94 13.70 -20.22
CA ARG A 28 9.07 14.75 -21.23
C ARG A 28 9.38 16.13 -20.63
N ALA A 29 8.76 16.46 -19.49
CA ALA A 29 9.00 17.73 -18.80
C ALA A 29 10.44 17.82 -18.25
N LEU A 30 10.97 16.70 -17.75
CA LEU A 30 12.36 16.60 -17.29
C LEU A 30 13.35 16.77 -18.45
N GLU A 31 13.14 16.08 -19.57
CA GLU A 31 13.97 16.22 -20.78
C GLU A 31 13.99 17.66 -21.31
N ALA A 32 12.85 18.37 -21.22
CA ALA A 32 12.75 19.77 -21.60
C ALA A 32 13.39 20.74 -20.58
N GLY A 33 13.75 20.27 -19.38
CA GLY A 33 14.22 21.11 -18.28
C GLY A 33 13.16 22.11 -17.77
N ASP A 34 11.88 21.87 -18.07
CA ASP A 34 10.80 22.80 -17.74
C ASP A 34 10.25 22.49 -16.34
N ARG A 35 10.74 23.22 -15.35
CA ARG A 35 10.36 23.08 -13.94
C ARG A 35 8.86 23.33 -13.70
N GLY A 36 8.21 24.17 -14.50
CA GLY A 36 6.77 24.43 -14.41
C GLY A 36 5.96 23.25 -14.94
N ALA A 37 6.36 22.69 -16.08
CA ALA A 37 5.76 21.48 -16.63
C ALA A 37 5.98 20.25 -15.74
N VAL A 38 7.15 20.14 -15.08
CA VAL A 38 7.41 19.11 -14.06
C VAL A 38 6.44 19.27 -12.90
N GLY A 39 6.26 20.48 -12.37
CA GLY A 39 5.27 20.74 -11.32
C GLY A 39 3.85 20.37 -11.73
N GLN A 40 3.45 20.62 -12.98
CA GLN A 40 2.14 20.21 -13.49
C GLN A 40 2.01 18.68 -13.59
N ALA A 41 3.02 18.00 -14.14
CA ALA A 41 3.03 16.55 -14.24
C ALA A 41 2.97 15.88 -12.86
N LEU A 42 3.65 16.42 -11.85
CA LEU A 42 3.57 15.93 -10.46
C LEU A 42 2.17 16.05 -9.84
N ARG A 43 1.33 16.99 -10.31
CA ARG A 43 -0.05 17.15 -9.84
C ARG A 43 -1.01 16.20 -10.52
N ASP A 44 -0.80 15.99 -11.81
CA ASP A 44 -1.78 15.32 -12.67
C ASP A 44 -1.50 13.81 -12.82
N ASP A 45 -0.27 13.37 -12.52
CA ASP A 45 0.22 12.04 -12.85
C ASP A 45 0.95 11.37 -11.66
N VAL A 46 1.42 10.14 -11.88
CA VAL A 46 2.12 9.32 -10.89
C VAL A 46 3.64 9.48 -10.95
N VAL A 47 4.28 9.33 -9.80
CA VAL A 47 5.73 9.16 -9.67
C VAL A 47 6.04 7.74 -9.18
N VAL A 48 7.11 7.16 -9.69
CA VAL A 48 7.63 5.89 -9.19
C VAL A 48 8.53 6.16 -7.99
N VAL A 49 8.24 5.49 -6.87
CA VAL A 49 8.91 5.68 -5.59
C VAL A 49 9.50 4.35 -5.13
N PRO A 50 10.82 4.25 -4.94
CA PRO A 50 11.46 3.04 -4.47
C PRO A 50 11.02 2.68 -3.05
N VAL A 51 10.92 1.39 -2.79
CA VAL A 51 10.49 0.83 -1.52
C VAL A 51 11.49 -0.25 -1.10
N LEU A 52 11.87 -0.23 0.18
CA LEU A 52 12.64 -1.28 0.83
C LEU A 52 11.70 -2.23 1.55
N ASP A 53 12.01 -3.51 1.53
CA ASP A 53 11.38 -4.50 2.40
C ASP A 53 12.13 -4.51 3.74
N ARG A 54 11.43 -4.19 4.84
CA ARG A 54 12.03 -4.31 6.18
C ARG A 54 12.22 -5.77 6.56
N GLU A 55 13.05 -6.01 7.58
CA GLU A 55 13.28 -7.34 8.16
C GLU A 55 11.98 -8.04 8.61
N ASP A 56 10.92 -7.28 8.91
CA ASP A 56 9.58 -7.76 9.29
C ASP A 56 8.62 -7.98 8.09
N GLY A 57 9.12 -7.79 6.86
CA GLY A 57 8.35 -7.91 5.63
C GLY A 57 7.40 -6.75 5.36
N THR A 58 7.49 -5.64 6.11
CA THR A 58 6.72 -4.44 5.79
C THR A 58 7.47 -3.52 4.85
N PRO A 59 6.81 -3.04 3.79
CA PRO A 59 7.43 -2.14 2.84
C PRO A 59 7.53 -0.70 3.39
N GLN A 60 8.67 -0.04 3.17
CA GLN A 60 8.91 1.35 3.53
C GLN A 60 9.49 2.15 2.36
N VAL A 61 9.10 3.42 2.18
CA VAL A 61 9.76 4.34 1.22
C VAL A 61 11.27 4.37 1.45
N GLN A 62 12.01 4.08 0.39
CA GLN A 62 13.47 4.18 0.41
C GLN A 62 13.90 5.64 0.33
N VAL A 63 14.73 6.06 1.28
CA VAL A 63 15.48 7.32 1.22
C VAL A 63 16.96 7.04 1.08
N PHE A 64 17.70 7.97 0.47
CA PHE A 64 19.11 7.80 0.15
C PHE A 64 19.96 8.79 0.95
N PRO A 65 21.25 8.49 1.21
CA PRO A 65 22.15 9.46 1.80
C PRO A 65 22.22 10.74 0.95
N ALA A 66 22.08 11.90 1.59
CA ALA A 66 22.28 13.18 0.92
C ALA A 66 23.79 13.39 0.62
N PRO A 67 24.14 14.23 -0.38
CA PRO A 67 25.53 14.59 -0.66
C PRO A 67 26.22 15.18 0.58
N GLU A 68 27.52 14.91 0.72
CA GLU A 68 28.33 15.45 1.82
C GLU A 68 28.18 16.98 1.92
N GLY A 69 27.93 17.46 3.14
CA GLY A 69 27.71 18.88 3.42
C GLY A 69 26.25 19.35 3.31
N SER A 70 25.30 18.45 3.03
CA SER A 70 23.87 18.73 3.13
C SER A 70 23.45 19.00 4.57
N ALA A 71 22.43 19.86 4.75
CA ALA A 71 21.91 20.21 6.07
C ALA A 71 21.27 19.01 6.78
N GLU A 72 20.56 18.18 6.01
CA GLU A 72 19.90 16.98 6.50
C GLU A 72 20.53 15.72 5.88
N PRO A 73 20.48 14.57 6.59
CA PRO A 73 21.25 13.39 6.21
C PRO A 73 20.69 12.62 5.00
N TYR A 74 19.43 12.83 4.62
CA TYR A 74 18.77 12.04 3.60
C TYR A 74 18.23 12.86 2.43
N GLN A 75 18.07 12.23 1.28
CA GLN A 75 17.36 12.75 0.11
C GLN A 75 16.29 11.74 -0.34
N LEU A 76 15.19 12.25 -0.90
CA LEU A 76 14.16 11.43 -1.50
C LEU A 76 14.39 11.37 -3.01
N CYS A 77 14.52 10.16 -3.57
CA CYS A 77 14.65 9.96 -5.01
C CYS A 77 13.31 9.48 -5.60
N LEU A 78 12.81 10.22 -6.58
CA LEU A 78 11.59 9.90 -7.33
C LEU A 78 11.93 9.63 -8.79
N PHE A 79 11.11 8.85 -9.47
CA PHE A 79 11.38 8.43 -10.84
C PHE A 79 10.18 8.66 -11.74
N SER A 80 10.44 9.12 -12.97
CA SER A 80 9.39 9.27 -13.99
C SER A 80 8.89 7.92 -14.48
N THR A 81 9.75 6.90 -14.51
CA THR A 81 9.43 5.55 -14.99
C THR A 81 10.14 4.47 -14.17
N THR A 82 9.62 3.24 -14.22
CA THR A 82 10.28 2.05 -13.66
C THR A 82 11.63 1.76 -14.32
N GLN A 83 11.83 2.15 -15.57
CA GLN A 83 13.12 2.08 -16.25
C GLN A 83 14.15 3.06 -15.66
N SER A 84 13.74 4.31 -15.37
CA SER A 84 14.60 5.28 -14.68
C SER A 84 15.00 4.78 -13.29
N LEU A 85 14.06 4.16 -12.56
CA LEU A 85 14.34 3.52 -11.28
C LEU A 85 15.34 2.36 -11.42
N ALA A 86 15.10 1.45 -12.37
CA ALA A 86 15.97 0.30 -12.60
C ALA A 86 17.39 0.71 -12.99
N ALA A 87 17.54 1.78 -13.79
CA ALA A 87 18.85 2.32 -14.14
C ALA A 87 19.59 2.91 -12.93
N PHE A 88 18.86 3.51 -11.99
CA PHE A 88 19.43 4.05 -10.76
C PHE A 88 19.84 2.96 -9.77
N LEU A 89 18.99 1.95 -9.57
CA LEU A 89 19.25 0.84 -8.64
C LEU A 89 20.24 -0.19 -9.18
N GLN A 90 20.48 -0.23 -10.49
CA GLN A 90 21.39 -1.17 -11.15
C GLN A 90 21.10 -2.62 -10.71
N ASP A 91 22.09 -3.32 -10.15
CA ASP A 91 22.01 -4.71 -9.70
C ASP A 91 21.51 -4.85 -8.25
N ALA A 92 20.94 -3.79 -7.65
CA ALA A 92 20.37 -3.91 -6.31
C ALA A 92 19.23 -4.95 -6.32
N PRO A 93 19.20 -5.86 -5.33
CA PRO A 93 18.18 -6.92 -5.23
C PRO A 93 16.80 -6.36 -4.91
N GLU A 94 16.74 -5.20 -4.23
CA GLU A 94 15.51 -4.54 -3.82
C GLU A 94 14.97 -3.68 -4.96
N ARG A 95 13.96 -4.18 -5.69
CA ARG A 95 13.34 -3.52 -6.85
C ARG A 95 11.85 -3.25 -6.65
N SER A 96 11.38 -3.32 -5.40
CA SER A 96 10.02 -2.98 -5.03
C SER A 96 9.81 -1.47 -5.16
N PHE A 97 8.62 -1.08 -5.62
CA PHE A 97 8.25 0.32 -5.75
C PHE A 97 6.77 0.54 -5.49
N SER A 98 6.43 1.79 -5.22
CA SER A 98 5.05 2.26 -5.20
C SER A 98 4.87 3.33 -6.28
N MET A 99 3.67 3.40 -6.85
CA MET A 99 3.28 4.49 -7.74
C MET A 99 2.48 5.49 -6.93
N ARG A 100 3.02 6.70 -6.78
CA ARG A 100 2.48 7.71 -5.88
C ARG A 100 1.98 8.94 -6.60
N ARG A 101 0.99 9.60 -6.03
CA ARG A 101 0.43 10.89 -6.52
C ARG A 101 0.77 12.02 -5.57
N ARG A 102 0.38 13.24 -5.95
CA ARG A 102 0.46 14.40 -5.05
C ARG A 102 -0.21 14.13 -3.68
N ASP A 103 -1.34 13.43 -3.67
CA ASP A 103 -2.17 13.29 -2.46
C ASP A 103 -1.54 12.33 -1.44
N SER A 104 -0.70 11.39 -1.88
CA SER A 104 0.11 10.53 -1.02
C SER A 104 1.50 11.11 -0.74
N MET A 105 2.08 11.80 -1.73
CA MET A 105 3.41 12.35 -1.63
C MET A 105 3.49 13.60 -0.74
N ALA A 106 2.50 14.48 -0.79
CA ALA A 106 2.50 15.70 0.01
C ALA A 106 2.44 15.39 1.52
N PRO A 107 1.57 14.48 2.03
CA PRO A 107 1.61 14.06 3.42
C PRO A 107 2.93 13.39 3.83
N PHE A 108 3.50 12.54 2.96
CA PHE A 108 4.79 11.89 3.23
C PHE A 108 5.90 12.93 3.41
N VAL A 109 6.05 13.86 2.45
CA VAL A 109 7.08 14.90 2.51
C VAL A 109 6.81 15.88 3.65
N THR A 110 5.55 16.16 3.99
CA THR A 110 5.22 16.98 5.17
C THR A 110 5.66 16.30 6.47
N ARG A 111 5.39 14.99 6.61
CA ARG A 111 5.73 14.21 7.80
C ARG A 111 7.24 13.98 7.97
N HIS A 112 7.95 13.74 6.87
CA HIS A 112 9.36 13.33 6.88
C HIS A 112 10.33 14.42 6.40
N GLY A 113 9.82 15.57 5.94
CA GLY A 113 10.61 16.63 5.30
C GLY A 113 11.69 17.22 6.19
N ALA A 114 11.55 17.16 7.51
CA ALA A 114 12.57 17.60 8.46
C ALA A 114 13.86 16.73 8.41
N ALA A 115 13.77 15.51 7.90
CA ALA A 115 14.92 14.61 7.72
C ALA A 115 15.46 14.62 6.28
N LEU A 116 14.81 15.36 5.36
CA LEU A 116 15.12 15.38 3.94
C LEU A 116 15.82 16.69 3.54
N ALA A 117 17.01 16.59 2.96
CA ALA A 117 17.74 17.73 2.43
C ALA A 117 17.07 18.28 1.16
N HIS A 118 16.61 17.38 0.29
CA HIS A 118 15.95 17.72 -0.97
C HIS A 118 15.26 16.48 -1.58
N VAL A 119 14.47 16.73 -2.62
CA VAL A 119 13.85 15.71 -3.47
C VAL A 119 14.52 15.75 -4.85
N VAL A 120 14.99 14.62 -5.36
CA VAL A 120 15.58 14.49 -6.70
C VAL A 120 14.70 13.63 -7.58
N ILE A 121 14.33 14.13 -8.76
CA ILE A 121 13.61 13.37 -9.78
C ILE A 121 14.60 12.89 -10.84
N ASP A 122 14.54 11.59 -11.17
CA ASP A 122 15.42 10.89 -12.11
C ASP A 122 16.93 11.16 -11.88
N PRO A 123 17.48 10.88 -10.68
CA PRO A 123 18.87 11.17 -10.32
C PRO A 123 19.92 10.56 -11.26
N ALA A 124 19.67 9.37 -11.81
CA ALA A 124 20.55 8.73 -12.81
C ALA A 124 20.15 9.00 -14.26
N GLY A 125 19.09 9.80 -14.47
CA GLY A 125 18.58 10.15 -15.80
C GLY A 125 19.45 11.21 -16.49
N PRO A 126 19.20 11.47 -17.78
CA PRO A 126 19.94 12.47 -18.55
C PRO A 126 19.65 13.92 -18.09
N SER A 127 18.56 14.14 -17.36
CA SER A 127 18.11 15.46 -16.92
C SER A 127 17.53 15.39 -15.51
N PRO A 128 18.37 15.14 -14.48
CA PRO A 128 17.92 15.09 -13.10
C PRO A 128 17.44 16.46 -12.65
N MET A 129 16.37 16.50 -11.83
CA MET A 129 15.85 17.74 -11.29
C MET A 129 15.75 17.68 -9.77
N THR A 130 16.38 18.64 -9.09
CA THR A 130 16.39 18.74 -7.63
C THR A 130 15.49 19.86 -7.14
N PHE A 131 14.70 19.58 -6.12
CA PHE A 131 13.80 20.50 -5.43
C PHE A 131 14.13 20.57 -3.93
N GLY A 132 14.05 21.76 -3.35
CA GLY A 132 13.96 21.86 -1.89
C GLY A 132 12.62 21.27 -1.41
N THR A 133 12.54 20.77 -0.18
CA THR A 133 11.31 20.14 0.35
C THR A 133 10.09 21.06 0.29
N GLY A 134 10.23 22.32 0.71
CA GLY A 134 9.15 23.31 0.63
C GLY A 134 8.78 23.71 -0.80
N GLU A 135 9.74 23.73 -1.71
CA GLU A 135 9.51 23.99 -3.14
C GLU A 135 8.76 22.82 -3.80
N PHE A 136 9.15 21.59 -3.46
CA PHE A 136 8.50 20.38 -3.92
C PHE A 136 7.05 20.32 -3.43
N LEU A 137 6.79 20.64 -2.16
CA LEU A 137 5.42 20.75 -1.63
C LEU A 137 4.59 21.81 -2.37
N ALA A 138 5.18 22.97 -2.67
CA ALA A 138 4.51 24.00 -3.46
C ALA A 138 4.26 23.57 -4.93
N ALA A 139 5.11 22.69 -5.47
CA ALA A 139 4.89 22.08 -6.78
C ALA A 139 3.71 21.10 -6.74
N LEU A 140 3.58 20.29 -5.67
CA LEU A 140 2.48 19.34 -5.49
C LEU A 140 1.12 20.02 -5.26
N ASP A 141 1.09 21.18 -4.59
CA ASP A 141 -0.18 21.83 -4.23
C ASP A 141 -0.06 23.37 -4.20
N PRO A 142 -0.59 24.10 -5.20
CA PRO A 142 -0.66 25.54 -5.16
C PRO A 142 -1.85 26.01 -4.30
N HIS A 143 -1.76 25.89 -2.97
CA HIS A 143 -2.71 26.33 -1.94
C HIS A 143 -4.20 25.88 -2.12
N PRO A 144 -4.75 25.09 -1.20
CA PRO A 144 -6.17 24.73 -1.23
C PRO A 144 -7.07 25.92 -0.87
N PRO A 145 -8.32 25.97 -1.37
CA PRO A 145 -9.32 26.92 -0.88
C PRO A 145 -9.65 26.67 0.60
N ALA A 146 -9.98 27.74 1.32
CA ALA A 146 -10.03 27.82 2.78
C ALA A 146 -11.09 26.95 3.52
N ASP A 147 -11.92 26.18 2.81
CA ASP A 147 -13.10 25.51 3.37
C ASP A 147 -12.94 23.99 3.62
N ASP A 148 -11.75 23.39 3.44
CA ASP A 148 -11.48 22.00 3.85
C ASP A 148 -10.29 21.93 4.84
N PRO A 149 -10.54 21.93 6.17
CA PRO A 149 -9.49 21.85 7.18
C PRO A 149 -8.83 20.45 7.27
N THR A 150 -9.24 19.48 6.46
CA THR A 150 -8.71 18.11 6.46
C THR A 150 -7.89 17.73 5.23
N GLY A 151 -7.98 18.50 4.13
CA GLY A 151 -7.32 18.19 2.86
C GLY A 151 -7.73 16.84 2.27
N LEU A 152 -8.91 16.34 2.64
CA LEU A 152 -9.39 14.99 2.33
C LEU A 152 -10.29 14.94 1.09
N PHE A 153 -10.57 16.08 0.46
CA PHE A 153 -11.51 16.18 -0.66
C PHE A 153 -10.93 16.91 -1.87
N ASP A 154 -10.87 16.21 -3.01
CA ASP A 154 -11.00 16.81 -4.33
C ASP A 154 -12.37 16.48 -4.94
N GLU A 155 -12.79 17.24 -5.96
CA GLU A 155 -14.09 17.07 -6.63
C GLU A 155 -14.21 15.74 -7.40
N THR A 156 -13.09 15.05 -7.61
CA THR A 156 -13.00 13.88 -8.48
C THR A 156 -13.19 12.56 -7.74
N GLY A 157 -12.94 12.49 -6.43
CA GLY A 157 -13.08 11.26 -5.65
C GLY A 157 -12.31 10.08 -6.26
N SER A 158 -11.30 10.36 -7.09
CA SER A 158 -10.69 9.39 -7.99
C SER A 158 -9.36 8.92 -7.44
N GLY A 159 -9.39 7.79 -6.74
CA GLY A 159 -8.22 6.94 -6.55
C GLY A 159 -7.79 6.40 -7.92
N ILE A 160 -6.75 7.01 -8.49
CA ILE A 160 -5.91 6.52 -9.60
C ILE A 160 -6.44 6.78 -11.06
N SER A 161 -5.57 7.31 -11.92
CA SER A 161 -5.79 7.57 -13.36
C SER A 161 -5.54 6.32 -14.21
N GLY A 162 -6.03 6.34 -15.46
CA GLY A 162 -5.95 5.25 -16.43
C GLY A 162 -4.54 4.79 -16.84
N GLU A 163 -3.46 5.38 -16.33
CA GLU A 163 -2.07 5.02 -16.68
C GLU A 163 -1.44 4.02 -15.68
N ALA A 164 -1.89 3.98 -14.42
CA ALA A 164 -1.54 2.88 -13.50
C ALA A 164 -2.18 1.54 -13.94
N LEU A 165 -3.28 1.61 -14.70
CA LEU A 165 -3.88 0.47 -15.41
C LEU A 165 -2.94 -0.16 -16.44
N HIS A 166 -2.03 0.62 -17.04
CA HIS A 166 -1.00 0.08 -17.94
C HIS A 166 0.12 -0.63 -17.17
N ALA A 167 0.42 -0.20 -15.93
CA ALA A 167 1.33 -0.91 -15.02
C ALA A 167 0.75 -2.25 -14.54
N LEU A 168 -0.57 -2.29 -14.32
CA LEU A 168 -1.33 -3.52 -14.05
C LEU A 168 -1.41 -4.45 -15.28
N GLY A 169 -1.10 -3.95 -16.47
CA GLY A 169 -1.13 -4.73 -17.71
C GLY A 169 -0.09 -5.84 -17.82
N THR A 170 0.94 -5.85 -16.97
CA THR A 170 1.95 -6.93 -16.88
C THR A 170 1.70 -7.92 -15.76
N VAL A 171 0.64 -7.72 -14.96
CA VAL A 171 0.34 -8.53 -13.77
C VAL A 171 0.04 -9.99 -14.12
N ASP A 172 -0.57 -10.22 -15.29
CA ASP A 172 -0.90 -11.54 -15.80
C ASP A 172 0.28 -12.20 -16.55
N ASP A 173 1.40 -11.48 -16.76
CA ASP A 173 2.60 -12.02 -17.38
C ASP A 173 3.43 -12.84 -16.37
N PRO A 174 4.01 -13.99 -16.77
CA PRO A 174 4.93 -14.73 -15.93
C PRO A 174 6.12 -13.85 -15.49
N GLY A 175 6.24 -13.58 -14.19
CA GLY A 175 7.29 -12.72 -13.62
C GLY A 175 6.97 -11.21 -13.60
N GLY A 176 5.71 -10.84 -13.88
CA GLY A 176 5.21 -9.47 -13.76
C GLY A 176 5.20 -8.93 -12.33
N PHE A 177 4.90 -7.63 -12.19
CA PHE A 177 4.73 -6.98 -10.90
C PHE A 177 3.40 -7.41 -10.24
N ARG A 178 3.42 -7.65 -8.93
CA ARG A 178 2.24 -7.96 -8.11
C ARG A 178 2.20 -7.08 -6.86
N GLY A 179 1.03 -6.93 -6.26
CA GLY A 179 0.84 -6.24 -5.00
C GLY A 179 1.44 -7.04 -3.85
N VAL A 180 2.49 -6.52 -3.23
CA VAL A 180 3.18 -7.11 -2.07
C VAL A 180 2.83 -6.41 -0.76
N GLY A 181 2.16 -5.26 -0.85
CA GLY A 181 1.67 -4.52 0.30
C GLY A 181 0.71 -3.42 -0.12
N ILE A 182 0.18 -2.72 0.88
CA ILE A 182 -0.65 -1.54 0.69
C ILE A 182 -0.24 -0.47 1.71
N GLU A 183 -0.11 0.75 1.24
CA GLU A 183 0.19 1.90 2.09
C GLU A 183 -1.09 2.66 2.44
N LEU A 184 -1.19 3.08 3.71
CA LEU A 184 -2.25 3.94 4.19
C LEU A 184 -1.82 5.41 4.15
N ASN A 185 -2.32 6.17 3.18
CA ASN A 185 -2.08 7.61 3.11
C ASN A 185 -3.05 8.38 4.00
N LEU A 186 -2.83 8.26 5.32
CA LEU A 186 -3.67 8.93 6.31
C LEU A 186 -3.20 10.37 6.55
N PRO A 187 -4.13 11.35 6.59
CA PRO A 187 -3.83 12.74 6.91
C PRO A 187 -3.18 12.93 8.29
N GLU A 188 -2.67 14.14 8.54
CA GLU A 188 -1.95 14.51 9.78
C GLU A 188 -2.74 14.26 11.07
N HIS A 189 -4.07 14.39 11.02
CA HIS A 189 -4.94 14.19 12.17
C HIS A 189 -5.16 12.71 12.52
N TRP A 190 -4.48 11.77 11.85
CA TRP A 190 -4.45 10.36 12.22
C TRP A 190 -3.19 10.03 13.01
N ALA A 191 -3.38 9.41 14.16
CA ALA A 191 -2.31 8.74 14.87
C ALA A 191 -2.15 7.32 14.35
N VAL A 192 -0.94 6.97 13.91
CA VAL A 192 -0.60 5.66 13.35
C VAL A 192 0.27 4.88 14.35
N ILE A 193 0.00 3.58 14.47
CA ILE A 193 0.72 2.62 15.28
C ILE A 193 1.13 1.46 14.37
N GLU A 194 2.42 1.29 14.19
CA GLU A 194 3.00 0.12 13.53
C GLU A 194 2.97 -1.05 14.51
N LEU A 195 2.42 -2.19 14.09
CA LEU A 195 2.15 -3.32 14.99
C LEU A 195 3.28 -4.35 15.04
N ASP A 196 4.12 -4.39 14.01
CA ASP A 196 5.24 -5.31 13.79
C ASP A 196 6.41 -5.13 14.77
N GLU A 197 6.71 -3.90 15.18
CA GLU A 197 7.84 -3.59 16.05
C GLU A 197 7.37 -3.22 17.48
N PRO A 198 7.50 -4.12 18.47
CA PRO A 198 6.93 -3.92 19.81
C PRO A 198 7.45 -2.66 20.52
N GLU A 199 8.74 -2.34 20.36
CA GLU A 199 9.32 -1.16 20.98
C GLU A 199 8.79 0.15 20.38
N ARG A 200 8.63 0.18 19.05
CA ARG A 200 8.08 1.33 18.34
C ARG A 200 6.61 1.51 18.63
N ARG A 201 5.85 0.41 18.64
CA ARG A 201 4.45 0.34 19.06
C ARG A 201 4.25 0.97 20.42
N GLU A 202 5.04 0.58 21.43
CA GLU A 202 4.96 1.16 22.77
C GLU A 202 5.30 2.66 22.83
N ARG A 203 6.29 3.11 22.04
CA ARG A 203 6.64 4.53 21.94
C ARG A 203 5.49 5.33 21.30
N GLN A 204 4.95 4.85 20.19
CA GLN A 204 3.83 5.50 19.48
C GLN A 204 2.59 5.59 20.36
N ILE A 205 2.20 4.51 21.05
CA ILE A 205 1.06 4.53 22.00
C ILE A 205 1.27 5.59 23.08
N ARG A 206 2.48 5.67 23.65
CA ARG A 206 2.80 6.67 24.68
C ARG A 206 2.63 8.09 24.18
N ASP A 207 3.08 8.37 22.96
CA ASP A 207 3.00 9.70 22.36
C ASP A 207 1.55 10.08 22.04
N ILE A 208 0.75 9.15 21.54
CA ILE A 208 -0.69 9.33 21.29
C ILE A 208 -1.42 9.67 22.59
N VAL A 209 -1.21 8.88 23.64
CA VAL A 209 -1.84 9.11 24.96
C VAL A 209 -1.42 10.47 25.52
N LYS A 210 -0.14 10.82 25.39
CA LYS A 210 0.37 12.12 25.83
C LYS A 210 -0.29 13.28 25.08
N GLN A 211 -0.43 13.17 23.75
CA GLN A 211 -1.08 14.18 22.91
C GLN A 211 -2.55 14.35 23.27
N GLN A 212 -3.31 13.25 23.39
CA GLN A 212 -4.74 13.29 23.72
C GLN A 212 -5.01 13.84 25.13
N THR A 213 -4.11 13.60 26.08
CA THR A 213 -4.28 14.03 27.48
C THR A 213 -3.56 15.33 27.82
N ALA A 214 -2.92 15.99 26.83
CA ALA A 214 -2.15 17.22 27.04
C ALA A 214 -2.97 18.35 27.69
N LYS A 215 -4.28 18.42 27.40
CA LYS A 215 -5.20 19.43 27.95
C LYS A 215 -5.77 19.08 29.33
N LEU A 216 -5.56 17.87 29.84
CA LEU A 216 -6.19 17.36 31.07
C LEU A 216 -5.34 17.56 32.35
N GLY A 217 -4.11 18.06 32.23
CA GLY A 217 -3.21 18.35 33.36
C GLY A 217 -2.74 17.12 34.15
N ASP A 218 -2.28 17.32 35.39
CA ASP A 218 -1.69 16.24 36.22
C ASP A 218 -2.72 15.30 36.85
N ARG A 219 -3.99 15.72 36.95
CA ARG A 219 -5.08 14.92 37.54
C ARG A 219 -5.50 13.72 36.67
N SER A 220 -5.03 13.64 35.42
CA SER A 220 -5.34 12.55 34.50
C SER A 220 -4.29 11.45 34.45
N ALA A 221 -3.37 11.36 35.43
CA ALA A 221 -2.37 10.29 35.47
C ALA A 221 -2.98 8.86 35.49
N PRO A 222 -4.06 8.58 36.25
CA PRO A 222 -4.75 7.29 36.17
C PRO A 222 -5.37 7.05 34.79
N LEU A 223 -6.05 8.06 34.23
CA LEU A 223 -6.66 7.95 32.89
C LEU A 223 -5.63 7.70 31.78
N ARG A 224 -4.46 8.35 31.85
CA ARG A 224 -3.34 8.09 30.92
C ARG A 224 -2.86 6.65 31.01
N ARG A 225 -2.76 6.12 32.23
CA ARG A 225 -2.34 4.74 32.46
C ARG A 225 -3.36 3.77 31.88
N ASP A 226 -4.64 3.94 32.20
CA ASP A 226 -5.71 3.08 31.73
C ASP A 226 -5.83 3.11 30.20
N LEU A 227 -5.74 4.30 29.59
CA LEU A 227 -5.78 4.44 28.13
C LEU A 227 -4.57 3.77 27.46
N ARG A 228 -3.38 3.93 28.04
CA ARG A 228 -2.17 3.27 27.54
C ARG A 228 -2.28 1.75 27.63
N GLU A 229 -2.67 1.22 28.80
CA GLU A 229 -2.86 -0.22 29.00
C GLU A 229 -3.86 -0.80 28.00
N LYS A 230 -4.99 -0.12 27.79
CA LYS A 230 -6.00 -0.52 26.79
C LYS A 230 -5.48 -0.46 25.35
N LEU A 231 -4.77 0.60 24.96
CA LEU A 231 -4.23 0.70 23.61
C LEU A 231 -3.17 -0.38 23.33
N ILE A 232 -2.36 -0.74 24.33
CA ILE A 232 -1.42 -1.87 24.22
C ILE A 232 -2.20 -3.17 24.02
N GLU A 233 -3.20 -3.44 24.85
CA GLU A 233 -4.00 -4.66 24.76
C GLU A 233 -4.69 -4.82 23.40
N VAL A 234 -5.28 -3.73 22.87
CA VAL A 234 -5.91 -3.76 21.54
C VAL A 234 -4.86 -3.94 20.44
N ALA A 235 -3.70 -3.31 20.56
CA ALA A 235 -2.62 -3.46 19.58
C ALA A 235 -2.05 -4.89 19.56
N ASP A 236 -1.86 -5.51 20.73
CA ASP A 236 -1.45 -6.91 20.86
C ASP A 236 -2.48 -7.86 20.24
N LYS A 237 -3.78 -7.64 20.52
CA LYS A 237 -4.87 -8.41 19.92
C LYS A 237 -4.92 -8.25 18.40
N ALA A 238 -4.68 -7.04 17.90
CA ALA A 238 -4.66 -6.77 16.46
C ALA A 238 -3.47 -7.44 15.78
N GLU A 239 -2.27 -7.36 16.35
CA GLU A 239 -1.06 -8.04 15.88
C GLU A 239 -1.25 -9.57 15.85
N ALA A 240 -1.77 -10.17 16.93
CA ALA A 240 -2.04 -11.60 17.01
C ALA A 240 -3.06 -12.09 15.96
N ALA A 241 -3.93 -11.19 15.47
CA ALA A 241 -4.86 -11.43 14.39
C ALA A 241 -4.28 -11.15 12.98
N GLY A 242 -2.98 -10.87 12.87
CA GLY A 242 -2.26 -10.55 11.63
C GLY A 242 -2.36 -9.08 11.20
N GLY A 243 -2.70 -8.18 12.12
CA GLY A 243 -2.73 -6.74 11.86
C GLY A 243 -1.33 -6.20 11.63
N LYS A 244 -1.18 -5.34 10.62
CA LYS A 244 0.08 -4.68 10.26
C LYS A 244 0.16 -3.26 10.80
N VAL A 245 -0.94 -2.52 10.67
CA VAL A 245 -1.03 -1.11 11.08
C VAL A 245 -2.35 -0.87 11.78
N MET A 246 -2.32 -0.08 12.84
CA MET A 246 -3.49 0.52 13.46
C MET A 246 -3.44 2.04 13.34
N ALA A 247 -4.60 2.66 13.15
CA ALA A 247 -4.71 4.11 13.12
C ALA A 247 -5.96 4.61 13.85
N TYR A 248 -5.82 5.79 14.45
CA TYR A 248 -6.86 6.45 15.24
C TYR A 248 -7.05 7.87 14.74
N LEU A 249 -8.29 8.22 14.44
CA LEU A 249 -8.64 9.58 14.09
C LEU A 249 -8.60 10.47 15.35
N LEU A 250 -7.73 11.48 15.33
CA LEU A 250 -7.51 12.44 16.42
C LEU A 250 -8.04 13.83 16.04
N LEU A 251 -9.34 13.95 15.78
CA LEU A 251 -9.95 15.26 15.54
C LEU A 251 -10.45 15.89 16.85
N PRO A 252 -9.86 17.02 17.31
CA PRO A 252 -10.38 17.77 18.44
C PRO A 252 -11.61 18.58 18.00
N GLY A 253 -12.79 17.97 17.99
CA GLY A 253 -14.03 18.72 17.77
C GLY A 253 -14.36 19.64 18.95
N GLN A 254 -14.93 20.82 18.69
CA GLN A 254 -15.44 21.71 19.74
C GLN A 254 -16.78 21.23 20.34
N GLU A 255 -17.56 20.44 19.58
CA GLU A 255 -18.89 19.94 19.99
C GLU A 255 -18.99 18.41 20.08
N ALA A 256 -18.15 17.65 19.36
CA ALA A 256 -18.09 16.19 19.46
C ALA A 256 -16.70 15.64 19.09
N ALA A 257 -16.20 14.67 19.86
CA ALA A 257 -14.99 13.94 19.50
C ALA A 257 -15.34 12.84 18.49
N LEU A 258 -14.83 12.96 17.25
CA LEU A 258 -14.97 11.90 16.26
C LEU A 258 -13.98 10.78 16.60
N ALA A 259 -14.49 9.56 16.76
CA ALA A 259 -13.72 8.39 17.17
C ALA A 259 -13.84 7.36 16.06
N LEU A 260 -12.74 7.15 15.33
CA LEU A 260 -12.66 6.19 14.25
C LEU A 260 -11.34 5.45 14.38
N ASN A 261 -11.45 4.13 14.49
CA ASN A 261 -10.30 3.23 14.54
C ASN A 261 -10.23 2.50 13.20
N LEU A 262 -9.01 2.29 12.72
CA LEU A 262 -8.69 1.51 11.53
C LEU A 262 -7.62 0.49 11.89
N THR A 263 -7.80 -0.76 11.46
CA THR A 263 -6.75 -1.78 11.45
C THR A 263 -6.60 -2.34 10.05
N LEU A 264 -5.38 -2.32 9.53
CA LEU A 264 -5.01 -2.96 8.26
C LEU A 264 -4.47 -4.37 8.51
N TYR A 265 -5.01 -5.33 7.78
CA TYR A 265 -4.54 -6.70 7.72
C TYR A 265 -4.09 -7.03 6.30
N TRP A 266 -2.99 -7.75 6.17
CA TRP A 266 -2.51 -8.29 4.90
C TRP A 266 -2.67 -9.81 4.91
N HIS A 267 -3.37 -10.34 3.91
CA HIS A 267 -3.54 -11.77 3.74
C HIS A 267 -2.86 -12.21 2.45
N ASP A 268 -1.69 -12.84 2.58
CA ASP A 268 -1.09 -13.56 1.47
C ASP A 268 -1.72 -14.95 1.38
N LEU A 269 -2.38 -15.22 0.25
CA LEU A 269 -3.18 -16.42 0.02
C LEU A 269 -2.57 -17.30 -1.08
N GLY A 270 -1.42 -16.90 -1.64
CA GLY A 270 -0.75 -17.60 -2.72
C GLY A 270 -1.54 -17.59 -4.05
N PRO A 271 -1.14 -18.40 -5.04
CA PRO A 271 -1.80 -18.45 -6.34
C PRO A 271 -3.27 -18.90 -6.22
N GLU A 272 -4.12 -18.38 -7.11
CA GLU A 272 -5.50 -18.82 -7.18
C GLU A 272 -5.58 -20.30 -7.56
N ALA A 273 -6.35 -21.06 -6.77
CA ALA A 273 -6.65 -22.46 -7.07
C ALA A 273 -8.08 -22.57 -7.58
N GLY A 274 -8.24 -23.04 -8.82
CA GLY A 274 -9.55 -23.25 -9.45
C GLY A 274 -10.04 -22.04 -10.25
N THR A 275 -11.37 -21.85 -10.34
CA THR A 275 -12.01 -20.85 -11.20
C THR A 275 -12.50 -19.60 -10.47
N SER A 276 -12.32 -19.52 -9.15
CA SER A 276 -12.84 -18.43 -8.31
C SER A 276 -11.70 -17.65 -7.69
N THR A 277 -11.78 -16.31 -7.74
CA THR A 277 -10.77 -15.46 -7.12
C THR A 277 -10.78 -15.56 -5.60
N HIS A 278 -9.67 -15.18 -4.95
CA HIS A 278 -9.65 -15.10 -3.49
C HIS A 278 -10.73 -14.17 -2.95
N LEU A 279 -10.92 -13.00 -3.59
CA LEU A 279 -11.96 -12.06 -3.19
C LEU A 279 -13.36 -12.66 -3.36
N GLN A 280 -13.61 -13.45 -4.40
CA GLN A 280 -14.89 -14.12 -4.59
C GLN A 280 -15.15 -15.15 -3.48
N ARG A 281 -14.13 -15.93 -3.06
CA ARG A 281 -14.25 -16.83 -1.91
C ARG A 281 -14.54 -16.09 -0.61
N VAL A 282 -13.94 -14.91 -0.41
CA VAL A 282 -14.25 -14.03 0.72
C VAL A 282 -15.69 -13.54 0.65
N GLN A 283 -16.16 -13.12 -0.52
CA GLN A 283 -17.54 -12.68 -0.74
C GLN A 283 -18.54 -13.79 -0.40
N ASP A 284 -18.32 -15.00 -0.91
CA ASP A 284 -19.25 -16.13 -0.72
C ASP A 284 -19.31 -16.53 0.76
N ARG A 285 -18.15 -16.53 1.45
CA ARG A 285 -18.09 -16.79 2.89
C ARG A 285 -18.87 -15.75 3.69
N ILE A 286 -18.62 -14.46 3.46
CA ILE A 286 -19.31 -13.39 4.18
C ILE A 286 -20.80 -13.41 3.85
N GLY A 287 -21.15 -13.60 2.58
CA GLY A 287 -22.53 -13.68 2.10
C GLY A 287 -23.35 -14.78 2.77
N GLY A 288 -22.71 -15.90 3.13
CA GLY A 288 -23.35 -16.99 3.88
C GLY A 288 -23.63 -16.69 5.35
N GLU A 289 -23.01 -15.64 5.91
CA GLU A 289 -23.06 -15.28 7.33
C GLU A 289 -23.72 -13.92 7.60
N LEU A 290 -24.29 -13.27 6.56
CA LEU A 290 -24.87 -11.94 6.69
C LEU A 290 -26.06 -11.91 7.67
N GLY A 291 -25.99 -10.99 8.63
CA GLY A 291 -27.14 -10.60 9.45
C GLY A 291 -28.20 -9.86 8.65
N PRO A 292 -29.41 -9.70 9.22
CA PRO A 292 -30.55 -9.06 8.54
C PRO A 292 -30.31 -7.58 8.18
N ASP A 293 -29.47 -6.88 8.94
CA ASP A 293 -29.13 -5.46 8.74
C ASP A 293 -27.74 -5.24 8.14
N ASP A 294 -27.02 -6.33 7.84
CA ASP A 294 -25.68 -6.28 7.29
C ASP A 294 -25.75 -5.96 5.79
N THR A 295 -24.75 -5.23 5.29
CA THR A 295 -24.66 -4.87 3.88
C THR A 295 -23.32 -5.30 3.32
N LEU A 296 -23.34 -6.15 2.30
CA LEU A 296 -22.16 -6.51 1.53
C LEU A 296 -22.28 -5.94 0.11
N THR A 297 -21.33 -5.09 -0.27
CA THR A 297 -21.28 -4.48 -1.61
C THR A 297 -19.96 -4.82 -2.27
N ARG A 298 -20.02 -5.34 -3.49
CA ARG A 298 -18.83 -5.46 -4.36
C ARG A 298 -18.77 -4.26 -5.28
N THR A 299 -17.59 -3.66 -5.37
CA THR A 299 -17.32 -2.55 -6.27
C THR A 299 -16.09 -2.89 -7.09
N GLU A 300 -16.23 -2.77 -8.41
CA GLU A 300 -15.10 -2.84 -9.33
C GLU A 300 -14.49 -1.45 -9.42
N THR A 301 -13.17 -1.35 -9.18
CA THR A 301 -12.44 -0.09 -9.30
C THR A 301 -11.24 -0.27 -10.21
N LEU A 302 -10.63 0.86 -10.58
CA LEU A 302 -9.41 0.86 -11.38
C LEU A 302 -8.22 0.28 -10.61
N SER A 303 -8.24 0.31 -9.27
CA SER A 303 -7.22 -0.28 -8.38
C SER A 303 -7.43 -1.76 -8.10
N GLY A 304 -8.42 -2.39 -8.73
CA GLY A 304 -8.87 -3.76 -8.45
C GLY A 304 -10.24 -3.80 -7.75
N PRO A 305 -10.90 -4.97 -7.73
CA PRO A 305 -12.16 -5.12 -7.05
C PRO A 305 -12.00 -5.01 -5.53
N PHE A 306 -13.02 -4.46 -4.87
CA PHE A 306 -13.12 -4.54 -3.42
C PHE A 306 -14.52 -4.92 -2.96
N LEU A 307 -14.61 -5.50 -1.76
CA LEU A 307 -15.85 -5.75 -1.03
C LEU A 307 -15.92 -4.79 0.14
N ARG A 308 -17.09 -4.20 0.38
CA ARG A 308 -17.41 -3.45 1.59
C ARG A 308 -18.47 -4.20 2.36
N HIS A 309 -18.13 -4.65 3.56
CA HIS A 309 -19.03 -5.27 4.50
C HIS A 309 -19.32 -4.29 5.65
N VAL A 310 -20.57 -3.85 5.77
CA VAL A 310 -21.05 -2.93 6.81
C VAL A 310 -21.94 -3.70 7.77
N ARG A 311 -21.66 -3.65 9.07
CA ARG A 311 -22.50 -4.24 10.11
C ARG A 311 -22.54 -3.37 11.36
N VAL A 312 -23.56 -3.57 12.19
CA VAL A 312 -23.61 -2.98 13.54
C VAL A 312 -23.28 -4.06 14.55
N GLY A 313 -22.16 -3.89 15.24
CA GLY A 313 -21.72 -4.75 16.33
C GLY A 313 -21.93 -4.09 17.69
N ARG A 314 -21.39 -4.73 18.72
CA ARG A 314 -21.28 -4.19 20.08
C ARG A 314 -19.82 -4.09 20.47
N GLY A 315 -19.50 -3.11 21.33
CA GLY A 315 -18.17 -2.98 21.90
C GLY A 315 -17.77 -4.17 22.77
N ASN A 316 -16.48 -4.27 23.06
CA ASN A 316 -15.95 -5.34 23.91
C ASN A 316 -16.47 -5.18 25.35
N GLU A 317 -16.97 -6.27 25.92
CA GLU A 317 -17.45 -6.37 27.31
C GLU A 317 -16.33 -6.09 28.33
N GLU A 318 -15.09 -6.50 28.03
CA GLU A 318 -13.92 -6.32 28.90
C GLU A 318 -13.61 -4.84 29.17
N VAL A 319 -14.01 -3.94 28.26
CA VAL A 319 -13.83 -2.50 28.40
C VAL A 319 -15.12 -1.76 28.78
N GLY A 320 -16.18 -2.50 29.14
CA GLY A 320 -17.48 -1.94 29.48
C GLY A 320 -18.28 -1.41 28.28
N GLY A 321 -17.92 -1.85 27.07
CA GLY A 321 -18.50 -1.39 25.80
C GLY A 321 -19.63 -2.28 25.27
N GLN A 322 -20.05 -3.32 26.00
CA GLN A 322 -21.02 -4.31 25.53
C GLN A 322 -22.37 -3.71 25.13
N ASP A 323 -22.75 -2.59 25.73
CA ASP A 323 -23.99 -1.88 25.42
C ASP A 323 -23.80 -0.75 24.40
N LEU A 324 -22.56 -0.46 24.01
CA LEU A 324 -22.25 0.57 23.03
C LEU A 324 -22.36 -0.01 21.62
N PRO A 325 -23.32 0.43 20.80
CA PRO A 325 -23.40 0.00 19.42
C PRO A 325 -22.20 0.56 18.65
N LEU A 326 -21.56 -0.30 17.86
CA LEU A 326 -20.44 0.06 17.01
C LEU A 326 -20.81 -0.16 15.55
N LEU A 327 -20.57 0.84 14.73
CA LEU A 327 -20.54 0.67 13.28
C LEU A 327 -19.19 0.04 12.93
N LEU A 328 -19.26 -1.14 12.30
CA LEU A 328 -18.10 -1.87 11.80
C LEU A 328 -18.15 -1.87 10.28
N VAL A 329 -17.04 -1.49 9.66
CA VAL A 329 -16.91 -1.44 8.19
C VAL A 329 -15.63 -2.15 7.80
N ASP A 330 -15.75 -3.29 7.13
CA ASP A 330 -14.60 -4.02 6.61
C ASP A 330 -14.53 -3.86 5.09
N TYR A 331 -13.40 -3.35 4.60
CA TYR A 331 -13.08 -3.37 3.18
C TYR A 331 -12.11 -4.50 2.91
N TRP A 332 -12.39 -5.32 1.91
CA TRP A 332 -11.50 -6.34 1.38
C TRP A 332 -11.12 -5.94 -0.03
N ALA A 333 -9.86 -5.59 -0.27
CA ALA A 333 -9.36 -5.17 -1.57
C ALA A 333 -8.45 -6.27 -2.13
N GLU A 334 -8.71 -6.70 -3.36
CA GLU A 334 -7.87 -7.67 -4.06
C GLU A 334 -6.59 -6.98 -4.55
N ALA A 335 -5.44 -7.50 -4.15
CA ALA A 335 -4.16 -6.96 -4.58
C ALA A 335 -3.93 -7.24 -6.08
N PRO A 336 -3.23 -6.35 -6.80
CA PRO A 336 -2.69 -6.65 -8.12
C PRO A 336 -1.98 -8.02 -8.13
N GLY A 337 -2.28 -8.88 -9.09
CA GLY A 337 -1.73 -10.24 -9.17
C GLY A 337 -2.62 -11.30 -8.52
N ARG A 338 -3.68 -10.88 -7.82
CA ARG A 338 -4.71 -11.75 -7.24
C ARG A 338 -4.18 -12.86 -6.34
N GLN A 339 -3.03 -12.64 -5.70
CA GLN A 339 -2.44 -13.60 -4.76
C GLN A 339 -2.69 -13.21 -3.30
N SER A 340 -3.02 -11.94 -3.07
CA SER A 340 -3.21 -11.39 -1.74
C SER A 340 -4.45 -10.52 -1.66
N VAL A 341 -4.98 -10.38 -0.44
CA VAL A 341 -6.13 -9.52 -0.15
C VAL A 341 -5.78 -8.64 1.05
N ALA A 342 -5.94 -7.34 0.90
CA ALA A 342 -5.83 -6.39 2.00
C ALA A 342 -7.20 -6.23 2.67
N ARG A 343 -7.24 -6.25 4.01
CA ARG A 343 -8.46 -5.93 4.77
C ARG A 343 -8.26 -4.67 5.61
N LEU A 344 -9.05 -3.64 5.34
CA LEU A 344 -9.15 -2.44 6.17
C LEU A 344 -10.40 -2.57 7.04
N SER A 345 -10.21 -2.76 8.35
CA SER A 345 -11.28 -2.89 9.32
C SER A 345 -11.45 -1.60 10.10
N PHE A 346 -12.60 -0.96 9.95
CA PHE A 346 -12.97 0.25 10.66
C PHE A 346 -13.97 -0.02 11.77
N SER A 347 -13.82 0.70 12.89
CA SER A 347 -14.73 0.63 14.03
C SER A 347 -14.99 2.03 14.57
N THR A 348 -16.26 2.34 14.81
CA THR A 348 -16.68 3.64 15.35
C THR A 348 -17.97 3.53 16.17
N PRO A 349 -18.09 4.23 17.31
CA PRO A 349 -19.36 4.30 18.05
C PRO A 349 -20.39 5.23 17.40
N HIS A 350 -20.05 5.89 16.29
CA HIS A 350 -20.84 6.92 15.64
C HIS A 350 -21.94 6.36 14.71
N VAL A 351 -22.77 5.45 15.23
CA VAL A 351 -23.85 4.79 14.49
C VAL A 351 -24.91 5.78 13.99
N GLY A 352 -25.14 6.87 14.72
CA GLY A 352 -26.13 7.90 14.37
C GLY A 352 -25.77 8.75 13.14
N ILE A 353 -24.50 8.77 12.73
CA ILE A 353 -23.99 9.48 11.55
C ILE A 353 -23.37 8.49 10.55
N ARG A 354 -24.04 7.33 10.39
CA ARG A 354 -23.55 6.20 9.60
C ARG A 354 -23.09 6.61 8.20
N ASP A 355 -23.89 7.38 7.48
CA ASP A 355 -23.60 7.71 6.09
C ASP A 355 -22.40 8.65 5.95
N GLU A 356 -22.21 9.57 6.89
CA GLU A 356 -21.02 10.42 7.00
C GLU A 356 -19.78 9.57 7.27
N MET A 357 -19.88 8.60 8.18
CA MET A 357 -18.77 7.69 8.49
C MET A 357 -18.41 6.81 7.30
N LEU A 358 -19.39 6.28 6.57
CA LEU A 358 -19.14 5.49 5.36
C LEU A 358 -18.44 6.32 4.28
N ARG A 359 -18.84 7.59 4.08
CA ARG A 359 -18.15 8.50 3.16
C ARG A 359 -16.71 8.76 3.58
N LEU A 360 -16.43 8.83 4.87
CA LEU A 360 -15.06 9.00 5.38
C LEU A 360 -14.23 7.73 5.17
N THR A 361 -14.75 6.55 5.52
CA THR A 361 -14.03 5.28 5.35
C THR A 361 -13.80 4.93 3.89
N ASP A 362 -14.76 5.22 3.01
CA ASP A 362 -14.60 5.07 1.55
C ASP A 362 -13.41 5.89 1.06
N LYS A 363 -13.27 7.14 1.53
CA LYS A 363 -12.15 8.01 1.12
C LYS A 363 -10.82 7.52 1.65
N VAL A 364 -10.76 7.02 2.88
CA VAL A 364 -9.55 6.41 3.42
C VAL A 364 -9.13 5.24 2.53
N LEU A 365 -10.05 4.36 2.13
CA LEU A 365 -9.74 3.30 1.16
C LEU A 365 -9.20 3.87 -0.15
N PHE A 366 -9.87 4.85 -0.76
CA PHE A 366 -9.46 5.41 -2.04
C PHE A 366 -8.13 6.20 -2.00
N SER A 367 -7.69 6.62 -0.81
CA SER A 367 -6.37 7.23 -0.61
C SER A 367 -5.22 6.21 -0.52
N THR A 368 -5.52 4.91 -0.39
CA THR A 368 -4.48 3.88 -0.28
C THR A 368 -3.77 3.61 -1.60
N GLU A 369 -2.50 3.20 -1.51
CA GLU A 369 -1.69 2.88 -2.68
C GLU A 369 -1.10 1.47 -2.57
N TRP A 370 -1.15 0.72 -3.67
CA TRP A 370 -0.53 -0.58 -3.75
C TRP A 370 0.99 -0.45 -3.84
N ILE A 371 1.67 -1.35 -3.15
CA ILE A 371 3.12 -1.51 -3.23
C ILE A 371 3.35 -2.71 -4.14
N LEU A 372 4.10 -2.48 -5.22
CA LEU A 372 4.33 -3.45 -6.27
C LEU A 372 5.75 -4.00 -6.17
N GLY A 373 5.86 -5.32 -6.24
CA GLY A 373 7.12 -6.05 -6.24
C GLY A 373 7.11 -7.14 -7.29
N ARG A 374 8.30 -7.63 -7.67
CA ARG A 374 8.42 -8.87 -8.44
C ARG A 374 8.51 -10.06 -7.48
N PRO A 375 8.02 -11.24 -7.86
CA PRO A 375 8.29 -12.45 -7.11
C PRO A 375 9.80 -12.66 -7.00
N SER A 376 10.29 -13.02 -5.81
CA SER A 376 11.68 -13.44 -5.62
C SER A 376 11.93 -14.76 -6.38
N GLU A 377 13.15 -14.99 -6.86
CA GLU A 377 13.50 -16.21 -7.63
C GLU A 377 13.22 -17.51 -6.84
N GLU A 378 13.19 -17.46 -5.51
CA GLU A 378 12.81 -18.59 -4.64
C GLU A 378 11.31 -18.92 -4.68
N GLU A 379 10.43 -17.93 -4.85
CA GLU A 379 8.98 -18.14 -4.96
C GLU A 379 8.54 -18.52 -6.38
N ALA A 380 9.28 -18.09 -7.40
CA ALA A 380 9.04 -18.50 -8.80
C ALA A 380 9.38 -19.98 -9.05
N ALA A 381 10.15 -20.62 -8.16
CA ALA A 381 10.62 -21.99 -8.29
C ALA A 381 9.71 -23.06 -7.64
N ALA A 382 8.55 -22.72 -7.07
CA ALA A 382 7.62 -23.69 -6.49
C ALA A 382 6.17 -23.46 -6.94
N PRO A 383 5.43 -24.45 -7.49
CA PRO A 383 5.72 -25.90 -7.56
C PRO A 383 5.69 -26.48 -9.00
N GLU A 384 6.83 -27.01 -9.45
CA GLU A 384 6.84 -28.25 -10.26
C GLU A 384 7.20 -29.42 -9.33
N ALA A 385 6.29 -29.76 -8.43
CA ALA A 385 6.44 -30.94 -7.60
C ALA A 385 5.05 -31.50 -7.24
N ASP A 386 4.40 -32.13 -8.22
CA ASP A 386 3.89 -33.51 -8.08
C ASP A 386 3.39 -34.02 -9.46
N ALA A 387 4.29 -34.16 -10.43
CA ALA A 387 4.03 -35.09 -11.53
C ALA A 387 4.18 -36.50 -10.96
N ALA A 388 3.08 -37.03 -10.44
CA ALA A 388 2.98 -38.38 -9.91
C ALA A 388 3.62 -39.38 -10.90
N PRO A 389 4.44 -40.34 -10.43
CA PRO A 389 4.95 -41.39 -11.29
C PRO A 389 3.77 -42.25 -11.78
N ASP A 390 3.69 -42.35 -13.10
CA ASP A 390 2.77 -43.16 -13.90
C ASP A 390 2.52 -44.55 -13.27
N PRO A 391 1.28 -44.89 -12.86
CA PRO A 391 0.99 -46.19 -12.28
C PRO A 391 0.96 -47.26 -13.38
N ALA A 392 2.08 -47.98 -13.47
CA ALA A 392 2.20 -49.39 -13.87
C ALA A 392 1.24 -49.85 -14.99
N ALA A 393 1.72 -49.78 -16.23
CA ALA A 393 1.16 -50.54 -17.33
C ALA A 393 1.20 -52.06 -17.03
N PRO A 394 0.11 -52.81 -17.23
CA PRO A 394 0.06 -54.24 -16.98
C PRO A 394 0.92 -55.01 -18.00
N THR A 395 1.80 -55.86 -17.48
CA THR A 395 2.62 -56.81 -18.24
C THR A 395 1.76 -57.79 -19.03
N THR A 396 1.75 -57.66 -20.35
CA THR A 396 1.33 -58.73 -21.27
C THR A 396 2.38 -59.83 -21.33
N PRO A 397 2.01 -61.11 -21.17
CA PRO A 397 2.93 -62.23 -21.32
C PRO A 397 3.14 -62.58 -22.81
N THR A 398 4.40 -62.58 -23.25
CA THR A 398 4.81 -63.13 -24.55
C THR A 398 5.01 -64.66 -24.42
N PRO A 399 4.54 -65.46 -25.40
CA PRO A 399 4.58 -66.92 -25.33
C PRO A 399 5.92 -67.52 -25.75
N ALA A 400 6.08 -68.80 -25.42
CA ALA A 400 7.24 -69.66 -25.63
C ALA A 400 7.55 -70.04 -27.10
N GLY A 401 8.81 -70.43 -27.34
CA GLY A 401 9.34 -71.10 -28.55
C GLY A 401 10.19 -70.17 -29.41
N VAL A 402 11.44 -70.46 -29.78
CA VAL A 402 12.15 -71.72 -30.06
C VAL A 402 13.63 -71.55 -29.74
#